data_AF-A0A1R2B2N9-F1
#
_entry.id   AF-A0A1R2B2N9-F1
#
_cell.length_a   1.000
_cell.length_b   1.000
_cell.length_c   1.000
_cell.angle_alpha   90.00
_cell.angle_beta   90.00
_cell.angle_gamma   90.00
#
_symmetry.space_group_name_H-M   'P 1'
#
loop_
_entity.id
_entity.type
_entity.pdbx_description
1 polymer ?
#
loop_
_entity_poly.entity_id
_entity_poly.type
_entity_poly.pdbx_seq_one_letter_code
_entity_poly.pdbx_strand_id
1 'polypeptide(L)'
;MVEQLSKLSQFIEKHLLLLLLGKPCNLQHKITVLSSTKMLDALAEAHTELHNSIPDITKYPVLGNKDSILSELDELERKVKPLLNSKEDLLDTEIHSLKAYAKLQYEVGDYEGCANVLEELRRANERDYWGEIMVSILLGRKEDAQHLIEEFQTNTNDLRDKAWILHLTLFTAFPESPAFFFEIANMTKFSNTIEVACPHLLRYLIAAALVKKPGKLVEIFLNNKSLLKNDPALEAFDELFESYDVEKSIKLLEKFNDEVKKDHFLEGISDKLVLEAKSFLMFCQSKLCKKTQNA
;
A
#
# COMPACT_ATOMS: atom_id res chain seq x y z
N MET A 1 -5.98 11.18 9.15
CA MET A 1 -4.61 10.65 8.94
C MET A 1 -4.23 9.58 9.96
N VAL A 2 -4.14 9.88 11.27
CA VAL A 2 -3.70 8.90 12.30
C VAL A 2 -4.62 7.67 12.38
N GLU A 3 -5.94 7.86 12.36
CA GLU A 3 -6.91 6.76 12.44
C GLU A 3 -6.93 5.85 11.19
N GLN A 4 -6.65 6.43 10.01
CA GLN A 4 -6.52 5.67 8.77
C GLN A 4 -5.20 4.88 8.77
N LEU A 5 -4.10 5.49 9.22
CA LEU A 5 -2.81 4.81 9.36
C LEU A 5 -2.90 3.65 10.36
N SER A 6 -3.62 3.78 11.48
CA SER A 6 -3.81 2.66 12.41
C SER A 6 -4.58 1.51 11.77
N LYS A 7 -5.61 1.80 10.97
CA LYS A 7 -6.38 0.76 10.25
C LYS A 7 -5.54 0.07 9.18
N LEU A 8 -4.75 0.84 8.42
CA LEU A 8 -3.83 0.33 7.39
C LEU A 8 -2.69 -0.49 8.00
N SER A 9 -2.15 -0.08 9.15
CA SER A 9 -0.98 -0.72 9.79
C SER A 9 -1.21 -2.19 10.18
N GLN A 10 -2.46 -2.63 10.31
CA GLN A 10 -2.80 -4.02 10.62
C GLN A 10 -2.56 -4.98 9.43
N PHE A 11 -2.54 -4.44 8.22
CA PHE A 11 -2.46 -5.20 6.97
C PHE A 11 -1.15 -4.95 6.20
N ILE A 12 -0.25 -4.13 6.77
CA ILE A 12 0.99 -3.69 6.12
C ILE A 12 2.18 -4.11 6.97
N GLU A 13 3.20 -4.66 6.31
CA GLU A 13 4.46 -5.04 6.95
C GLU A 13 5.26 -3.79 7.37
N LYS A 14 6.12 -3.94 8.38
CA LYS A 14 6.84 -2.83 9.02
C LYS A 14 7.67 -1.99 8.05
N HIS A 15 8.35 -2.59 7.07
CA HIS A 15 9.22 -1.87 6.13
C HIS A 15 8.39 -1.02 5.16
N LEU A 16 7.25 -1.54 4.68
CA LEU A 16 6.29 -0.76 3.88
C LEU A 16 5.62 0.34 4.71
N LEU A 17 5.38 0.11 6.00
CA LEU A 17 4.84 1.12 6.89
C LEU A 17 5.79 2.32 7.03
N LEU A 18 7.11 2.12 6.94
CA LEU A 18 8.09 3.22 6.97
C LEU A 18 7.94 4.18 5.79
N LEU A 19 7.54 3.69 4.60
CA LEU A 19 7.25 4.54 3.45
C LEU A 19 6.13 5.54 3.76
N LEU A 20 5.10 5.10 4.51
CA LEU A 20 3.98 5.94 4.91
C LEU A 20 4.35 6.93 6.02
N LEU A 21 5.31 6.57 6.88
CA LEU A 21 5.76 7.38 8.01
C LEU A 21 6.84 8.41 7.65
N GLY A 22 7.17 8.57 6.36
CA GLY A 22 8.18 9.53 5.88
C GLY A 22 7.87 11.01 6.15
N LYS A 23 6.64 11.36 6.56
CA LYS A 23 6.29 12.75 6.91
C LYS A 23 6.89 13.14 8.28
N PRO A 24 7.45 14.36 8.43
CA PRO A 24 8.16 14.78 9.65
C PRO A 24 7.31 14.76 10.92
N CYS A 25 5.99 14.86 10.79
CA CYS A 25 5.05 14.79 11.91
C CYS A 25 4.99 13.43 12.61
N ASN A 26 5.54 12.35 12.02
CA ASN A 26 5.44 10.99 12.53
C ASN A 26 6.80 10.38 12.94
N LEU A 27 7.86 11.18 13.06
CA LEU A 27 9.21 10.70 13.35
C LEU A 27 9.31 9.85 14.64
N GLN A 28 8.55 10.18 15.69
CA GLN A 28 8.51 9.35 16.90
C GLN A 28 7.94 7.94 16.65
N HIS A 29 6.87 7.83 15.86
CA HIS A 29 6.29 6.54 15.48
C HIS A 29 7.22 5.77 14.54
N LYS A 30 7.91 6.47 13.63
CA LYS A 30 8.96 5.90 12.76
C LYS A 30 10.07 5.27 13.60
N ILE A 31 10.57 5.96 14.64
CA ILE A 31 11.59 5.45 15.56
C ILE A 31 11.09 4.20 16.30
N THR A 32 9.84 4.19 16.79
CA THR A 32 9.27 3.01 17.46
C THR A 32 9.21 1.81 16.52
N VAL A 33 8.77 1.98 15.27
CA VAL A 33 8.75 0.89 14.29
C VAL A 33 10.17 0.42 13.98
N LEU A 34 11.10 1.35 13.72
CA LEU A 34 12.50 1.06 13.41
C LEU A 34 13.21 0.32 14.54
N SER A 35 12.91 0.64 15.80
CA SER A 35 13.46 -0.06 16.97
C SER A 35 13.10 -1.55 17.02
N SER A 36 12.06 -1.96 16.29
CA SER A 36 11.64 -3.37 16.16
C SER A 36 12.17 -4.06 14.89
N THR A 37 12.93 -3.35 14.07
CA THR A 37 13.56 -3.83 12.83
C THR A 37 15.08 -3.86 12.97
N LYS A 38 15.78 -4.52 12.05
CA LYS A 38 17.26 -4.55 12.03
C LYS A 38 17.89 -3.46 11.16
N MET A 39 17.10 -2.47 10.70
CA MET A 39 17.58 -1.28 9.97
C MET A 39 18.22 -0.27 10.94
N LEU A 40 19.43 -0.59 11.40
CA LEU A 40 20.13 0.20 12.43
C LEU A 40 20.55 1.58 11.94
N ASP A 41 20.95 1.70 10.67
CA ASP A 41 21.41 2.96 10.10
C ASP A 41 20.24 3.95 9.92
N ALA A 42 19.10 3.48 9.41
CA ALA A 42 17.86 4.28 9.31
C ALA A 42 17.32 4.71 10.68
N LEU A 43 17.50 3.89 11.72
CA LEU A 43 17.17 4.24 13.10
C LEU A 43 18.07 5.37 13.62
N ALA A 44 19.38 5.29 13.36
CA ALA A 44 20.34 6.30 13.77
C ALA A 44 20.08 7.65 13.07
N GLU A 45 19.77 7.62 11.78
CA GLU A 45 19.37 8.80 11.01
C GLU A 45 18.10 9.43 11.57
N ALA A 46 17.02 8.66 11.75
CA ALA A 46 15.74 9.17 12.26
C ALA A 46 15.85 9.76 13.67
N HIS A 47 16.70 9.19 14.54
CA HIS A 47 16.96 9.75 15.87
C HIS A 47 17.73 11.08 15.78
N THR A 48 18.71 11.15 14.88
CA THR A 48 19.49 12.37 14.64
C THR A 48 18.59 13.48 14.12
N GLU A 49 17.67 13.18 13.19
CA GLU A 49 16.68 14.13 12.66
C GLU A 49 15.74 14.68 13.74
N LEU A 50 15.33 13.86 14.72
CA LEU A 50 14.38 14.28 15.75
C LEU A 50 15.06 15.06 16.90
N HIS A 51 16.25 14.64 17.32
CA HIS A 51 16.90 15.14 18.54
C HIS A 51 18.14 16.00 18.30
N ASN A 52 18.64 16.11 17.06
CA ASN A 52 19.94 16.73 16.73
C ASN A 52 21.10 16.17 17.57
N SER A 53 20.98 14.93 18.04
CA SER A 53 21.91 14.26 18.93
C SER A 53 22.18 12.83 18.48
N ILE A 54 23.43 12.39 18.61
CA ILE A 54 23.84 11.01 18.36
C ILE A 54 22.97 10.08 19.23
N PRO A 55 22.37 9.01 18.66
CA PRO A 55 21.58 8.06 19.43
C PRO A 55 22.41 7.43 20.55
N ASP A 56 21.91 7.54 21.77
CA ASP A 56 22.53 6.92 22.93
C ASP A 56 22.29 5.40 22.89
N ILE A 57 23.38 4.62 22.85
CA ILE A 57 23.36 3.15 22.77
C ILE A 57 22.56 2.54 23.94
N THR A 58 22.49 3.25 25.07
CA THR A 58 21.72 2.85 26.25
C THR A 58 20.20 2.88 26.05
N LYS A 59 19.69 3.68 25.11
CA LYS A 59 18.25 3.76 24.79
C LYS A 59 17.79 2.74 23.74
N TYR A 60 18.71 2.27 22.89
CA TYR A 60 18.40 1.32 21.82
C TYR A 60 19.39 0.14 21.85
N PRO A 61 19.11 -0.92 22.64
CA PRO A 61 20.00 -2.06 22.77
C PRO A 61 20.25 -2.80 21.44
N VAL A 62 19.36 -2.63 20.46
CA VAL A 62 19.49 -3.18 19.10
C VAL A 62 20.71 -2.61 18.35
N LEU A 63 21.15 -1.39 18.68
CA LEU A 63 22.38 -0.80 18.12
C LEU A 63 23.64 -1.53 18.58
N GLY A 64 23.64 -2.13 19.77
CA GLY A 64 24.75 -2.94 20.28
C GLY A 64 24.87 -4.30 19.60
N ASN A 65 23.83 -4.76 18.91
CA ASN A 65 23.81 -6.04 18.19
C ASN A 65 24.31 -5.92 16.74
N LYS A 66 24.75 -4.73 16.30
CA LYS A 66 25.19 -4.48 14.92
C LYS A 66 26.28 -5.48 14.48
N ASP A 67 27.28 -5.69 15.32
CA ASP A 67 28.41 -6.57 15.00
C ASP A 67 27.98 -8.05 14.91
N SER A 68 27.00 -8.47 15.72
CA SER A 68 26.44 -9.83 15.64
C SER A 68 25.68 -10.06 14.33
N ILE A 69 24.86 -9.08 13.92
CA ILE A 69 24.05 -9.17 12.70
C ILE A 69 24.94 -9.20 11.45
N LEU A 70 26.02 -8.40 11.45
CA LEU A 70 26.99 -8.39 10.35
C LEU A 70 27.75 -9.73 10.25
N SER A 71 28.16 -10.31 11.38
CA SER A 71 28.82 -11.63 11.39
C SER A 71 27.90 -12.73 10.86
N GLU A 72 26.61 -12.73 11.25
CA GLU A 72 25.62 -13.69 10.74
C GLU A 72 25.40 -13.53 9.23
N LEU A 73 25.39 -12.30 8.73
CA LEU A 73 25.24 -12.00 7.31
C LEU A 73 26.44 -12.52 6.51
N ASP A 74 27.67 -12.28 6.97
CA ASP A 74 28.90 -12.75 6.31
C ASP A 74 28.99 -14.29 6.26
N GLU A 75 28.56 -14.96 7.33
CA GLU A 75 28.52 -16.43 7.39
C GLU A 75 27.53 -17.02 6.39
N LEU A 76 26.33 -16.44 6.29
CA LEU A 76 25.30 -16.89 5.36
C LEU A 76 25.67 -16.54 3.91
N GLU A 77 26.23 -15.36 3.67
CA GLU A 77 26.68 -14.96 2.34
C GLU A 77 27.77 -15.92 1.82
N ARG A 78 28.71 -16.35 2.69
CA ARG A 78 29.74 -17.34 2.32
C ARG A 78 29.13 -18.70 1.93
N LYS A 79 28.04 -19.11 2.57
CA LYS A 79 27.32 -20.36 2.25
C LYS A 79 26.50 -20.25 0.97
N VAL A 80 25.94 -19.07 0.70
CA VAL A 80 25.00 -18.84 -0.41
C VAL A 80 25.71 -18.48 -1.72
N LYS A 81 26.83 -17.74 -1.70
CA LYS A 81 27.65 -17.39 -2.88
C LYS A 81 28.01 -18.57 -3.81
N PRO A 82 28.43 -19.76 -3.31
CA PRO A 82 28.70 -20.88 -4.19
C PRO A 82 27.43 -21.47 -4.82
N LEU A 83 26.29 -21.42 -4.11
CA LEU A 83 25.00 -21.97 -4.54
C LEU A 83 24.32 -21.10 -5.62
N LEU A 84 24.54 -19.79 -5.58
CA LEU A 84 24.07 -18.83 -6.60
C LEU A 84 24.62 -19.10 -8.01
N ASN A 85 25.74 -19.84 -8.11
CA ASN A 85 26.42 -20.08 -9.39
C ASN A 85 26.21 -21.52 -9.92
N SER A 86 25.66 -22.42 -9.12
CA SER A 86 25.39 -23.81 -9.52
C SER A 86 24.00 -23.93 -10.15
N LYS A 87 23.93 -24.45 -11.37
CA LYS A 87 22.66 -24.79 -12.08
C LYS A 87 22.04 -26.12 -11.63
N GLU A 88 22.49 -26.67 -10.51
CA GLU A 88 22.03 -27.97 -10.02
C GLU A 88 20.74 -27.82 -9.22
N ASP A 89 19.93 -28.87 -9.20
CA ASP A 89 18.72 -28.94 -8.38
C ASP A 89 19.12 -28.76 -6.91
N LEU A 90 18.71 -27.63 -6.33
CA LEU A 90 19.04 -27.27 -4.95
C LEU A 90 18.44 -28.28 -3.97
N LEU A 91 19.21 -28.65 -2.96
CA LEU A 91 18.73 -29.47 -1.84
C LEU A 91 17.81 -28.63 -0.93
N ASP A 92 16.83 -29.26 -0.27
CA ASP A 92 15.91 -28.59 0.66
C ASP A 92 16.64 -27.78 1.76
N THR A 93 17.81 -28.25 2.20
CA THR A 93 18.67 -27.58 3.18
C THR A 93 19.29 -26.28 2.67
N GLU A 94 19.59 -26.25 1.37
CA GLU A 94 20.15 -25.07 0.69
C GLU A 94 19.06 -24.03 0.49
N ILE A 95 17.85 -24.46 0.12
CA ILE A 95 16.66 -23.62 0.02
C ILE A 95 16.34 -22.97 1.37
N HIS A 96 16.42 -23.73 2.48
CA HIS A 96 16.21 -23.16 3.81
C HIS A 96 17.25 -22.09 4.16
N SER A 97 18.52 -22.32 3.82
CA SER A 97 19.60 -21.36 4.04
C SER A 97 19.44 -20.10 3.19
N LEU A 98 19.00 -20.25 1.93
CA LEU A 98 18.67 -19.13 1.03
C LEU A 98 17.50 -18.30 1.56
N LYS A 99 16.42 -18.93 2.01
CA LYS A 99 15.26 -18.24 2.62
C LYS A 99 15.66 -17.49 3.89
N ALA A 100 16.52 -18.08 4.73
CA ALA A 100 17.04 -17.42 5.92
C ALA A 100 17.92 -16.20 5.57
N TYR A 101 18.75 -16.32 4.54
CA TYR A 101 19.58 -15.23 4.04
C TYR A 101 18.75 -14.09 3.45
N ALA A 102 17.77 -14.39 2.59
CA ALA A 102 16.86 -13.39 2.01
C ALA A 102 16.10 -12.62 3.11
N LYS A 103 15.61 -13.33 4.13
CA LYS A 103 14.94 -12.70 5.28
C LYS A 103 15.88 -11.76 6.04
N LEU A 104 17.13 -12.15 6.25
CA LEU A 104 18.11 -11.30 6.93
C LEU A 104 18.45 -10.05 6.11
N GLN A 105 18.67 -10.20 4.80
CA GLN A 105 18.89 -9.07 3.88
C GLN A 105 17.71 -8.09 3.89
N TYR A 106 16.48 -8.60 3.86
CA TYR A 106 15.27 -7.78 3.96
C TYR A 106 15.21 -7.01 5.30
N GLU A 107 15.46 -7.68 6.43
CA GLU A 107 15.44 -7.04 7.76
C GLU A 107 16.52 -5.96 7.95
N VAL A 108 17.67 -6.12 7.27
CA VAL A 108 18.77 -5.14 7.25
C VAL A 108 18.44 -3.95 6.33
N GLY A 109 17.57 -4.14 5.34
CA GLY A 109 17.18 -3.13 4.36
C GLY A 109 17.93 -3.23 3.03
N ASP A 110 18.68 -4.33 2.79
CA ASP A 110 19.26 -4.63 1.48
C ASP A 110 18.21 -5.32 0.59
N TYR A 111 17.37 -4.50 -0.04
CA TYR A 111 16.28 -4.98 -0.88
C TYR A 111 16.77 -5.51 -2.24
N GLU A 112 17.87 -4.98 -2.77
CA GLU A 112 18.42 -5.42 -4.07
C GLU A 112 19.08 -6.80 -3.96
N GLY A 113 19.87 -7.01 -2.91
CA GLY A 113 20.42 -8.34 -2.60
C GLY A 113 19.31 -9.37 -2.38
N CYS A 114 18.27 -9.00 -1.64
CA CYS A 114 17.12 -9.86 -1.39
C CYS A 114 16.37 -10.23 -2.69
N ALA A 115 16.17 -9.27 -3.60
CA ALA A 115 15.53 -9.52 -4.89
C ALA A 115 16.25 -10.59 -5.70
N ASN A 116 17.59 -10.51 -5.77
CA ASN A 116 18.41 -11.48 -6.51
C ASN A 116 18.27 -12.90 -5.92
N VAL A 117 18.26 -13.02 -4.59
CA VAL A 117 18.08 -14.32 -3.91
C VAL A 117 16.68 -14.90 -4.16
N LEU A 118 15.64 -14.06 -4.15
CA LEU A 118 14.26 -14.48 -4.45
C LEU A 118 14.10 -14.92 -5.91
N GLU A 119 14.77 -14.25 -6.86
CA GLU A 119 14.78 -14.70 -8.26
C GLU A 119 15.38 -16.09 -8.42
N GLU A 120 16.45 -16.43 -7.69
CA GLU A 120 16.99 -17.79 -7.69
C GLU A 120 16.03 -18.80 -7.06
N LEU A 121 15.38 -18.45 -5.94
CA LEU A 121 14.36 -19.31 -5.33
C LEU A 121 13.18 -19.57 -6.28
N ARG A 122 12.81 -18.57 -7.09
CA ARG A 122 11.82 -18.74 -8.15
C ARG A 122 12.29 -19.73 -9.23
N ARG A 123 13.57 -19.69 -9.62
CA ARG A 123 14.15 -20.69 -10.55
C ARG A 123 14.14 -22.10 -9.96
N ALA A 124 14.25 -22.22 -8.64
CA ALA A 124 14.16 -23.48 -7.90
C ALA A 124 12.72 -23.97 -7.64
N ASN A 125 11.69 -23.36 -8.27
CA ASN A 125 10.26 -23.66 -8.09
C ASN A 125 9.67 -23.42 -6.68
N GLU A 126 10.41 -22.81 -5.76
CA GLU A 126 9.97 -22.46 -4.40
C GLU A 126 9.67 -20.96 -4.31
N ARG A 127 8.55 -20.55 -4.93
CA ARG A 127 8.21 -19.13 -5.08
C ARG A 127 7.51 -18.53 -3.86
N ASP A 128 8.03 -17.40 -3.37
CA ASP A 128 7.40 -16.59 -2.34
C ASP A 128 6.86 -15.28 -2.93
N TYR A 129 5.56 -15.27 -3.25
CA TYR A 129 4.89 -14.09 -3.81
C TYR A 129 4.93 -12.88 -2.87
N TRP A 130 4.84 -13.08 -1.56
CA TRP A 130 4.79 -11.96 -0.61
C TRP A 130 6.12 -11.23 -0.56
N GLY A 131 7.21 -11.97 -0.42
CA GLY A 131 8.56 -11.40 -0.42
C GLY A 131 8.86 -10.66 -1.72
N GLU A 132 8.57 -11.27 -2.87
CA GLU A 132 8.82 -10.68 -4.19
C GLU A 132 8.03 -9.38 -4.40
N ILE A 133 6.74 -9.34 -4.04
CA ILE A 133 5.91 -8.14 -4.16
C ILE A 133 6.42 -7.03 -3.25
N MET A 134 6.70 -7.34 -1.97
CA MET A 134 7.18 -6.35 -1.00
C MET A 134 8.50 -5.71 -1.43
N VAL A 135 9.47 -6.54 -1.82
CA VAL A 135 10.77 -6.08 -2.30
C VAL A 135 10.63 -5.24 -3.57
N SER A 136 9.78 -5.66 -4.52
CA SER A 136 9.53 -4.89 -5.74
C SER A 136 8.92 -3.53 -5.44
N ILE A 137 7.99 -3.44 -4.49
CA ILE A 137 7.41 -2.16 -4.04
C ILE A 137 8.48 -1.27 -3.40
N LEU A 138 9.32 -1.83 -2.52
CA LEU A 138 10.37 -1.09 -1.81
C LEU A 138 11.46 -0.57 -2.75
N LEU A 139 11.79 -1.33 -3.80
CA LEU A 139 12.71 -0.92 -4.88
C LEU A 139 12.06 0.07 -5.88
N GLY A 140 10.76 0.36 -5.75
CA GLY A 140 10.03 1.23 -6.67
C GLY A 140 9.69 0.59 -8.02
N ARG A 141 9.89 -0.72 -8.19
CA ARG A 141 9.53 -1.49 -9.40
C ARG A 141 8.03 -1.82 -9.38
N LYS A 142 7.20 -0.78 -9.54
CA LYS A 142 5.73 -0.90 -9.40
C LYS A 142 5.11 -1.81 -10.45
N GLU A 143 5.56 -1.75 -11.70
CA GLU A 143 5.03 -2.55 -12.82
C GLU A 143 5.23 -4.05 -12.58
N ASP A 144 6.44 -4.45 -12.17
CA ASP A 144 6.75 -5.83 -11.80
C ASP A 144 5.84 -6.30 -10.65
N ALA A 145 5.67 -5.46 -9.63
CA ALA A 145 4.79 -5.76 -8.50
C ALA A 145 3.32 -5.91 -8.93
N GLN A 146 2.84 -5.14 -9.91
CA GLN A 146 1.47 -5.29 -10.45
C GLN A 146 1.29 -6.65 -11.13
N HIS A 147 2.24 -7.06 -11.98
CA HIS A 147 2.20 -8.38 -12.61
C HIS A 147 2.21 -9.52 -11.60
N LEU A 148 3.04 -9.41 -10.56
CA LEU A 148 3.07 -10.39 -9.46
C LEU A 148 1.75 -10.46 -8.70
N ILE A 149 1.12 -9.31 -8.43
CA ILE A 149 -0.21 -9.24 -7.80
C ILE A 149 -1.27 -9.90 -8.69
N GLU A 150 -1.23 -9.65 -10.00
CA GLU A 150 -2.16 -10.24 -10.98
C GLU A 150 -2.05 -11.76 -11.07
N GLU A 151 -0.84 -12.29 -10.95
CA GLU A 151 -0.62 -13.72 -10.91
C GLU A 151 -1.11 -14.29 -9.57
N PHE A 152 -0.69 -13.69 -8.46
CA PHE A 152 -0.98 -14.19 -7.12
C PHE A 152 -2.47 -14.21 -6.81
N GLN A 153 -3.23 -13.21 -7.26
CA GLN A 153 -4.69 -13.17 -7.06
C GLN A 153 -5.41 -14.36 -7.68
N THR A 154 -4.86 -15.01 -8.72
CA THR A 154 -5.50 -16.18 -9.34
C THR A 154 -5.32 -17.44 -8.50
N ASN A 155 -4.26 -17.47 -7.68
CA ASN A 155 -3.85 -18.61 -6.89
C ASN A 155 -4.39 -18.60 -5.44
N THR A 156 -4.84 -17.45 -4.92
CA THR A 156 -5.40 -17.36 -3.55
C THR A 156 -6.91 -17.16 -3.51
N ASN A 157 -7.56 -17.87 -2.58
CA ASN A 157 -8.98 -17.70 -2.26
C ASN A 157 -9.23 -17.25 -0.82
N ASP A 158 -8.18 -17.14 0.00
CA ASP A 158 -8.31 -16.80 1.41
C ASP A 158 -8.67 -15.34 1.62
N LEU A 159 -9.59 -15.08 2.55
CA LEU A 159 -10.07 -13.73 2.85
C LEU A 159 -8.93 -12.82 3.33
N ARG A 160 -8.03 -13.37 4.15
CA ARG A 160 -6.86 -12.65 4.67
C ARG A 160 -5.92 -12.23 3.55
N ASP A 161 -5.57 -13.16 2.67
CA ASP A 161 -4.67 -12.89 1.54
C ASP A 161 -5.28 -11.86 0.61
N LYS A 162 -6.59 -11.97 0.34
CA LYS A 162 -7.31 -10.98 -0.46
C LYS A 162 -7.26 -9.59 0.15
N ALA A 163 -7.45 -9.49 1.47
CA ALA A 163 -7.35 -8.23 2.18
C ALA A 163 -5.93 -7.65 2.05
N TRP A 164 -4.90 -8.47 2.23
CA TRP A 164 -3.50 -8.04 2.13
C TRP A 164 -3.13 -7.59 0.71
N ILE A 165 -3.52 -8.35 -0.31
CA ILE A 165 -3.33 -7.99 -1.72
C ILE A 165 -3.92 -6.61 -2.01
N LEU A 166 -5.16 -6.35 -1.56
CA LEU A 166 -5.80 -5.05 -1.78
C LEU A 166 -4.99 -3.88 -1.18
N HIS A 167 -4.38 -4.09 0.00
CA HIS A 167 -3.52 -3.08 0.61
C HIS A 167 -2.21 -2.89 -0.14
N LEU A 168 -1.58 -3.98 -0.62
CA LEU A 168 -0.36 -3.90 -1.44
C LEU A 168 -0.61 -3.21 -2.78
N THR A 169 -1.77 -3.46 -3.39
CA THR A 169 -2.18 -2.79 -4.63
C THR A 169 -2.27 -1.27 -4.48
N LEU A 170 -2.53 -0.73 -3.29
CA LEU A 170 -2.49 0.72 -3.08
C LEU A 170 -1.11 1.32 -3.35
N PHE A 171 -0.04 0.64 -2.90
CA PHE A 171 1.34 1.09 -3.08
C PHE A 171 1.80 1.01 -4.53
N THR A 172 1.31 0.04 -5.29
CA THR A 172 1.67 -0.12 -6.70
C THR A 172 0.82 0.73 -7.62
N ALA A 173 -0.44 0.99 -7.27
CA ALA A 173 -1.38 1.69 -8.14
C ALA A 173 -1.34 3.21 -7.99
N PHE A 174 -1.15 3.75 -6.79
CA PHE A 174 -1.19 5.20 -6.59
C PHE A 174 0.22 5.81 -6.54
N PRO A 175 0.45 6.98 -7.16
CA PRO A 175 -0.50 7.82 -7.90
C PRO A 175 -0.62 7.49 -9.41
N GLU A 176 0.24 6.61 -9.94
CA GLU A 176 0.49 6.47 -11.39
C GLU A 176 -0.62 5.74 -12.16
N SER A 177 -1.16 4.65 -11.60
CA SER A 177 -2.13 3.77 -12.24
C SER A 177 -3.35 3.45 -11.34
N PRO A 178 -4.17 4.45 -10.92
CA PRO A 178 -5.40 4.20 -10.15
C PRO A 178 -6.35 3.20 -10.82
N ALA A 179 -6.29 3.09 -12.15
CA ALA A 179 -7.03 2.12 -12.93
C ALA A 179 -6.77 0.66 -12.50
N PHE A 180 -5.52 0.33 -12.15
CA PHE A 180 -5.13 -1.01 -11.72
C PHE A 180 -5.83 -1.39 -10.41
N PHE A 181 -5.82 -0.48 -9.43
CA PHE A 181 -6.55 -0.68 -8.18
C PHE A 181 -8.05 -0.87 -8.42
N PHE A 182 -8.65 -0.06 -9.29
CA PHE A 182 -10.07 -0.20 -9.64
C PHE A 182 -10.38 -1.58 -10.23
N GLU A 183 -9.55 -2.09 -11.14
CA GLU A 183 -9.77 -3.37 -11.81
C GLU A 183 -9.71 -4.55 -10.83
N ILE A 184 -8.72 -4.57 -9.94
CA ILE A 184 -8.58 -5.60 -8.89
C ILE A 184 -9.71 -5.49 -7.86
N ALA A 185 -9.93 -4.30 -7.30
CA ALA A 185 -10.91 -4.11 -6.23
C ALA A 185 -12.37 -4.32 -6.68
N ASN A 186 -12.67 -4.05 -7.95
CA ASN A 186 -14.01 -4.26 -8.52
C ASN A 186 -14.28 -5.74 -8.90
N MET A 187 -13.31 -6.65 -8.78
CA MET A 187 -13.61 -8.07 -8.97
C MET A 187 -14.49 -8.58 -7.83
N THR A 188 -15.47 -9.43 -8.16
CA THR A 188 -16.45 -9.96 -7.19
C THR A 188 -15.80 -10.57 -5.94
N LYS A 189 -14.68 -11.28 -6.10
CA LYS A 189 -13.95 -11.89 -4.98
C LYS A 189 -13.32 -10.88 -4.02
N PHE A 190 -12.94 -9.70 -4.51
CA PHE A 190 -12.33 -8.65 -3.71
C PHE A 190 -13.35 -7.66 -3.15
N SER A 191 -14.44 -7.38 -3.87
CA SER A 191 -15.54 -6.53 -3.37
C SER A 191 -16.10 -7.04 -2.04
N ASN A 192 -16.38 -8.35 -1.94
CA ASN A 192 -16.85 -8.96 -0.69
C ASN A 192 -15.82 -8.82 0.44
N THR A 193 -14.52 -8.83 0.12
CA THR A 193 -13.46 -8.67 1.11
C THR A 193 -13.42 -7.24 1.65
N ILE A 194 -13.63 -6.25 0.79
CA ILE A 194 -13.72 -4.83 1.19
C ILE A 194 -14.91 -4.63 2.13
N GLU A 195 -16.07 -5.18 1.79
CA GLU A 195 -17.29 -5.06 2.60
C GLU A 195 -17.15 -5.68 4.00
N VAL A 196 -16.50 -6.85 4.10
CA VAL A 196 -16.43 -7.63 5.35
C VAL A 196 -15.22 -7.27 6.21
N ALA A 197 -14.05 -7.03 5.60
CA ALA A 197 -12.78 -6.95 6.33
C ALA A 197 -12.12 -5.57 6.28
N CYS A 198 -12.30 -4.81 5.20
CA CYS A 198 -11.50 -3.62 4.93
C CYS A 198 -12.31 -2.44 4.35
N PRO A 199 -13.35 -1.95 5.05
CA PRO A 199 -14.24 -0.92 4.50
C PRO A 199 -13.54 0.43 4.25
N HIS A 200 -12.43 0.71 4.95
CA HIS A 200 -11.62 1.91 4.71
C HIS A 200 -11.02 1.97 3.29
N LEU A 201 -10.95 0.84 2.59
CA LEU A 201 -10.46 0.80 1.20
C LEU A 201 -11.46 1.36 0.19
N LEU A 202 -12.74 1.50 0.56
CA LEU A 202 -13.78 2.04 -0.31
C LEU A 202 -13.47 3.48 -0.77
N ARG A 203 -12.80 4.28 0.06
CA ARG A 203 -12.35 5.63 -0.30
C ARG A 203 -11.46 5.61 -1.55
N TYR A 204 -10.48 4.70 -1.60
CA TYR A 204 -9.58 4.55 -2.73
C TYR A 204 -10.30 3.94 -3.95
N LEU A 205 -11.27 3.05 -3.73
CA LEU A 205 -12.10 2.49 -4.80
C LEU A 205 -12.93 3.58 -5.48
N ILE A 206 -13.55 4.47 -4.70
CA ILE A 206 -14.32 5.60 -5.21
C ILE A 206 -13.41 6.58 -5.97
N ALA A 207 -12.25 6.90 -5.40
CA ALA A 207 -11.27 7.75 -6.07
C ALA A 207 -10.80 7.15 -7.41
N ALA A 208 -10.50 5.86 -7.44
CA ALA A 208 -10.10 5.14 -8.65
C ALA A 208 -11.25 5.04 -9.68
N ALA A 209 -12.48 4.78 -9.21
CA ALA A 209 -13.67 4.73 -10.04
C ALA A 209 -13.96 6.07 -10.71
N LEU A 210 -13.79 7.17 -9.96
CA LEU A 210 -13.99 8.52 -10.48
C LEU A 210 -13.04 8.83 -11.64
N VAL A 211 -11.77 8.40 -11.55
CA VAL A 211 -10.77 8.61 -12.61
C VAL A 211 -11.00 7.69 -13.82
N LYS A 212 -11.40 6.43 -13.59
CA LYS A 212 -11.40 5.40 -14.66
C LYS A 212 -12.78 5.14 -15.26
N LYS A 213 -13.82 4.99 -14.44
CA LYS A 213 -15.19 4.61 -14.83
C LYS A 213 -16.23 5.30 -13.96
N PRO A 214 -16.45 6.62 -14.13
CA PRO A 214 -17.38 7.38 -13.31
C PRO A 214 -18.84 6.88 -13.40
N GLY A 215 -19.21 6.18 -14.48
CA GLY A 215 -20.54 5.57 -14.62
C GLY A 215 -20.85 4.48 -13.59
N LYS A 216 -19.83 3.81 -13.02
CA LYS A 216 -19.99 2.81 -11.95
C LYS A 216 -19.96 3.40 -10.55
N LEU A 217 -19.59 4.68 -10.41
CA LEU A 217 -19.47 5.37 -9.13
C LEU A 217 -20.78 5.31 -8.34
N VAL A 218 -21.91 5.55 -9.01
CA VAL A 218 -23.24 5.56 -8.40
C VAL A 218 -23.58 4.20 -7.79
N GLU A 219 -23.35 3.12 -8.53
CA GLU A 219 -23.61 1.76 -8.07
C GLU A 219 -22.74 1.39 -6.87
N ILE A 220 -21.43 1.64 -6.96
CA ILE A 220 -20.47 1.36 -5.89
C ILE A 220 -20.83 2.14 -4.63
N PHE A 221 -21.16 3.43 -4.79
CA PHE A 221 -21.47 4.31 -3.67
C PHE A 221 -22.77 3.91 -2.96
N LEU A 222 -23.86 3.71 -3.72
CA LEU A 222 -25.16 3.37 -3.15
C LEU A 222 -25.14 2.01 -2.42
N ASN A 223 -24.46 1.01 -3.00
CA ASN A 223 -24.37 -0.33 -2.38
C ASN A 223 -23.57 -0.33 -1.07
N ASN A 224 -22.58 0.56 -0.94
CA ASN A 224 -21.66 0.59 0.20
C ASN A 224 -21.92 1.72 1.19
N LYS A 225 -23.03 2.45 1.03
CA LYS A 225 -23.31 3.67 1.79
C LYS A 225 -23.25 3.49 3.31
N SER A 226 -23.77 2.38 3.83
CA SER A 226 -23.75 2.10 5.28
C SER A 226 -22.33 2.04 5.86
N LEU A 227 -21.36 1.61 5.05
CA LEU A 227 -19.95 1.47 5.43
C LEU A 227 -19.19 2.80 5.34
N LEU A 228 -19.73 3.76 4.59
CA LEU A 228 -19.09 5.05 4.27
C LEU A 228 -19.56 6.23 5.14
N LYS A 229 -20.56 6.03 6.01
CA LYS A 229 -21.25 7.08 6.78
C LYS A 229 -20.37 8.04 7.59
N ASN A 230 -19.12 7.68 7.87
CA ASN A 230 -18.21 8.46 8.68
C ASN A 230 -17.01 9.01 7.89
N ASP A 231 -16.98 8.88 6.56
CA ASP A 231 -15.87 9.39 5.75
C ASP A 231 -16.15 10.85 5.32
N PRO A 232 -15.45 11.84 5.90
CA PRO A 232 -15.65 13.26 5.58
C PRO A 232 -15.34 13.57 4.12
N ALA A 233 -14.51 12.74 3.47
CA ALA A 233 -14.16 12.89 2.08
C ALA A 233 -15.33 12.52 1.14
N LEU A 234 -16.30 11.76 1.62
CA LEU A 234 -17.37 11.22 0.78
C LEU A 234 -18.74 11.90 1.00
N GLU A 235 -18.82 12.83 1.96
CA GLU A 235 -20.01 13.66 2.22
C GLU A 235 -20.51 14.39 0.96
N ALA A 236 -19.61 14.86 0.09
CA ALA A 236 -19.97 15.54 -1.15
C ALA A 236 -20.80 14.67 -2.10
N PHE A 237 -20.53 13.36 -2.11
CA PHE A 237 -21.26 12.38 -2.91
C PHE A 237 -22.57 11.96 -2.24
N ASP A 238 -22.62 11.88 -0.91
CA ASP A 238 -23.86 11.63 -0.19
C ASP A 238 -24.91 12.70 -0.48
N GLU A 239 -24.52 13.98 -0.39
CA GLU A 239 -25.41 15.11 -0.72
C GLU A 239 -25.86 15.05 -2.19
N LEU A 240 -24.96 14.72 -3.11
CA LEU A 240 -25.29 14.60 -4.53
C LEU A 240 -26.37 13.54 -4.79
N PHE A 241 -26.25 12.38 -4.15
CA PHE A 241 -27.13 11.24 -4.42
C PHE A 241 -28.44 11.28 -3.62
N GLU A 242 -28.49 11.98 -2.48
CA GLU A 242 -29.71 12.13 -1.69
C GLU A 242 -30.51 13.39 -2.04
N SER A 243 -29.87 14.56 -1.98
CA SER A 243 -30.56 15.85 -2.10
C SER A 243 -30.57 16.40 -3.54
N TYR A 244 -29.76 15.81 -4.43
CA TYR A 244 -29.56 16.26 -5.82
C TYR A 244 -29.10 17.72 -5.93
N ASP A 245 -28.52 18.29 -4.85
CA ASP A 245 -28.05 19.67 -4.79
C ASP A 245 -26.60 19.79 -5.26
N VAL A 246 -26.45 20.11 -6.54
CA VAL A 246 -25.14 20.21 -7.21
C VAL A 246 -24.29 21.36 -6.64
N GLU A 247 -24.91 22.48 -6.25
CA GLU A 247 -24.17 23.66 -5.75
C GLU A 247 -23.56 23.39 -4.38
N LYS A 248 -24.30 22.72 -3.49
CA LYS A 248 -23.76 22.29 -2.20
C LYS A 248 -22.66 21.24 -2.38
N SER A 249 -22.85 20.25 -3.26
CA SER A 249 -21.81 19.25 -3.54
C SER A 249 -20.51 19.90 -4.03
N ILE A 250 -20.57 20.91 -4.90
CA ILE A 250 -19.36 21.61 -5.38
C ILE A 250 -18.60 22.30 -4.23
N LYS A 251 -19.31 22.91 -3.26
CA LYS A 251 -18.67 23.52 -2.08
C LYS A 251 -18.05 22.46 -1.17
N LEU A 252 -18.70 21.32 -1.01
CA LEU A 252 -18.17 20.20 -0.22
C LEU A 252 -16.96 19.54 -0.90
N LEU A 253 -16.84 19.62 -2.23
CA LEU A 253 -15.64 19.13 -2.94
C LEU A 253 -14.35 19.90 -2.60
N GLU A 254 -14.44 21.15 -2.16
CA GLU A 254 -13.27 21.89 -1.68
C GLU A 254 -12.75 21.30 -0.37
N LYS A 255 -13.65 20.99 0.56
CA LYS A 255 -13.31 20.28 1.80
C LYS A 255 -12.77 18.88 1.53
N PHE A 256 -13.35 18.18 0.55
CA PHE A 256 -12.83 16.89 0.07
C PHE A 256 -11.37 17.02 -0.38
N ASN A 257 -11.03 18.06 -1.15
CA ASN A 257 -9.66 18.26 -1.61
C ASN A 257 -8.67 18.40 -0.46
N ASP A 258 -9.03 19.18 0.57
CA ASP A 258 -8.19 19.38 1.76
C ASP A 258 -7.98 18.07 2.54
N GLU A 259 -9.00 17.23 2.63
CA GLU A 259 -8.95 15.89 3.25
C GLU A 259 -8.12 14.90 2.41
N VAL A 260 -8.18 14.99 1.09
CA VAL A 260 -7.45 14.12 0.15
C VAL A 260 -5.97 14.47 0.10
N LYS A 261 -5.62 15.76 0.18
CA LYS A 261 -4.21 16.22 0.25
C LYS A 261 -3.48 15.74 1.50
N LYS A 262 -4.21 15.45 2.58
CA LYS A 262 -3.64 14.85 3.80
C LYS A 262 -3.36 13.35 3.65
N ASP A 263 -3.97 12.69 2.67
CA ASP A 263 -3.82 11.24 2.45
C ASP A 263 -2.54 10.95 1.66
N HIS A 264 -1.73 10.00 2.11
CA HIS A 264 -0.44 9.68 1.48
C HIS A 264 -0.59 9.18 0.04
N PHE A 265 -1.59 8.35 -0.25
CA PHE A 265 -1.75 7.75 -1.58
C PHE A 265 -2.46 8.68 -2.56
N LEU A 266 -3.38 9.51 -2.06
CA LEU A 266 -4.22 10.34 -2.92
C LEU A 266 -3.68 11.76 -3.14
N GLU A 267 -2.69 12.20 -2.36
CA GLU A 267 -2.07 13.53 -2.47
C GLU A 267 -1.67 13.86 -3.92
N GLY A 268 -0.98 12.94 -4.59
CA GLY A 268 -0.51 13.10 -5.97
C GLY A 268 -1.59 13.14 -7.05
N ILE A 269 -2.83 12.71 -6.74
CA ILE A 269 -3.95 12.73 -7.68
C ILE A 269 -5.09 13.67 -7.25
N SER A 270 -4.92 14.40 -6.15
CA SER A 270 -5.94 15.25 -5.54
C SER A 270 -6.58 16.23 -6.53
N ASP A 271 -5.76 16.98 -7.28
CA ASP A 271 -6.26 17.96 -8.26
C ASP A 271 -7.03 17.30 -9.42
N LYS A 272 -6.54 16.14 -9.89
CA LYS A 272 -7.23 15.35 -10.92
C LYS A 272 -8.56 14.82 -10.42
N LEU A 273 -8.61 14.32 -9.19
CA LEU A 273 -9.83 13.83 -8.57
C LEU A 273 -10.90 14.93 -8.47
N VAL A 274 -10.52 16.14 -8.05
CA VAL A 274 -11.47 17.26 -7.96
C VAL A 274 -12.01 17.63 -9.35
N LEU A 275 -11.16 17.65 -10.37
CA LEU A 275 -11.57 17.96 -11.74
C LEU A 275 -12.58 16.93 -12.27
N GLU A 276 -12.29 15.65 -12.09
CA GLU A 276 -13.18 14.56 -12.51
C GLU A 276 -14.48 14.56 -11.69
N ALA A 277 -14.43 14.85 -10.39
CA ALA A 277 -15.61 15.00 -9.53
C ALA A 277 -16.52 16.12 -10.05
N LYS A 278 -15.96 17.31 -10.34
CA LYS A 278 -16.71 18.44 -10.89
C LYS A 278 -17.34 18.09 -12.24
N SER A 279 -16.58 17.41 -13.11
CA SER A 279 -17.06 17.00 -14.43
C SER A 279 -18.21 15.98 -14.32
N PHE A 280 -18.10 15.04 -13.39
CA PHE A 280 -19.16 14.09 -13.08
C PHE A 280 -20.42 14.77 -12.52
N LEU A 281 -20.27 15.74 -11.61
CA LEU A 281 -21.37 16.52 -11.06
C LEU A 281 -22.13 17.29 -12.15
N MET A 282 -21.41 17.97 -13.04
CA MET A 282 -22.01 18.69 -14.17
C MET A 282 -22.73 17.73 -15.12
N PHE A 283 -22.17 16.54 -15.36
CA PHE A 283 -22.82 15.51 -16.17
C PHE A 283 -24.14 15.05 -15.55
N CYS A 284 -24.16 14.78 -14.24
CA CYS A 284 -25.37 14.42 -13.49
C CYS A 284 -26.43 15.51 -13.60
N GLN A 285 -26.05 16.78 -13.43
CA GLN A 285 -26.94 17.93 -13.60
C GLN A 285 -27.58 17.97 -14.99
N SER A 286 -26.79 17.77 -16.05
CA SER A 286 -27.31 17.78 -17.42
C SER A 286 -28.37 16.69 -17.68
N LYS A 287 -28.23 15.52 -17.03
CA LYS A 287 -29.20 14.42 -17.13
C LYS A 287 -30.46 14.67 -16.32
N LEU A 288 -30.34 15.28 -15.14
CA LEU A 288 -31.48 15.72 -14.32
C LEU A 288 -32.31 16.77 -15.08
N CYS A 289 -31.67 17.79 -15.65
CA CYS A 289 -32.34 18.83 -16.43
C CYS A 289 -33.07 18.28 -17.67
N LYS A 290 -32.51 17.27 -18.35
CA LYS A 290 -33.16 16.61 -19.50
C LYS A 290 -34.38 15.78 -19.09
N LYS A 291 -34.39 15.16 -17.90
CA LYS A 291 -35.56 14.43 -17.39
C LYS A 291 -36.72 15.37 -17.03
N THR A 292 -36.44 16.57 -16.53
CA THR A 292 -37.46 17.57 -16.18
C THR A 292 -38.06 18.30 -17.39
N GLN A 293 -37.42 18.28 -18.56
CA GLN A 293 -37.94 18.88 -19.79
C GLN A 293 -38.79 17.92 -20.65
N ASN A 294 -38.68 16.61 -20.39
CA ASN A 294 -39.43 15.56 -21.10
C ASN A 294 -40.57 14.97 -20.26
N ALA A 295 -40.90 15.59 -19.12
CA ALA A 295 -42.03 15.26 -18.24
C ALA A 295 -43.01 16.43 -18.24
#